data_AF-A0A074KIK7-F1
#
_entry.id   AF-A0A074KIK7-F1
#
_cell.length_a   1.000
_cell.length_b   1.000
_cell.length_c   1.000
_cell.angle_alpha   90.00
_cell.angle_beta   90.00
_cell.angle_gamma   90.00
#
_symmetry.space_group_name_H-M   'P 1'
#
loop_
_entity.id
_entity.type
_entity.pdbx_description
1 polymer ?
#
loop_
_entity_poly.entity_id
_entity_poly.type
_entity_poly.pdbx_seq_one_letter_code
_entity_poly.pdbx_strand_id
1 'polypeptide(L)' 'MTDMLFTPTTLGQIEIANRFVMAQLTRNRAPDLAPTDLTVQYYRQRATAGLIISEGTQISPMGQGYA' A
#
# COMPACT_ATOMS: atom_id res chain seq x y z
N MET A 1 -17.69 -14.56 -13.82
CA MET A 1 -17.73 -13.08 -13.59
C MET A 1 -16.58 -12.57 -12.70
N THR A 2 -15.60 -13.40 -12.33
CA THR A 2 -14.38 -12.97 -11.61
C THR A 2 -13.18 -12.76 -12.54
N ASP A 3 -13.25 -13.20 -13.80
CA ASP A 3 -12.13 -13.14 -14.74
C ASP A 3 -11.60 -11.71 -14.92
N MET A 4 -12.51 -10.72 -14.95
CA MET A 4 -12.13 -9.32 -15.08
C MET A 4 -11.19 -8.85 -13.96
N LEU A 5 -11.32 -9.35 -12.73
CA LEU A 5 -10.47 -8.94 -11.61
C LEU A 5 -9.01 -9.34 -11.81
N PHE A 6 -8.75 -10.44 -12.52
CA PHE A 6 -7.41 -10.93 -12.80
C PHE A 6 -6.83 -10.40 -14.11
N THR A 7 -7.58 -9.56 -14.85
CA THR A 7 -7.07 -8.95 -16.09
C THR A 7 -6.20 -7.73 -15.78
N PRO A 8 -5.05 -7.58 -16.48
CA PRO A 8 -4.28 -6.35 -16.45
C PRO A 8 -5.08 -5.13 -16.90
N THR A 9 -4.69 -3.95 -16.44
CA THR A 9 -5.25 -2.67 -16.89
C THR A 9 -4.27 -1.53 -16.63
N THR A 10 -4.57 -0.35 -17.14
CA THR A 10 -3.82 0.87 -16.86
C THR A 10 -4.61 1.77 -15.90
N LEU A 11 -3.95 2.27 -14.85
CA LEU A 11 -4.45 3.32 -13.95
C LEU A 11 -3.67 4.61 -14.21
N GLY A 12 -4.26 5.54 -14.96
CA GLY A 12 -3.55 6.75 -15.39
C GLY A 12 -2.37 6.38 -16.29
N GLN A 13 -1.14 6.52 -15.78
CA GLN A 13 0.11 6.16 -16.46
C GLN A 13 0.77 4.88 -15.91
N ILE A 14 0.13 4.19 -14.98
CA ILE A 14 0.70 3.01 -14.30
C ILE A 14 0.00 1.76 -14.83
N GLU A 15 0.78 0.80 -15.34
CA GLU A 15 0.27 -0.53 -15.68
C GLU A 15 0.20 -1.41 -14.42
N ILE A 16 -0.93 -2.11 -14.25
CA ILE A 16 -1.15 -3.01 -13.11
C ILE A 16 -1.51 -4.41 -13.62
N ALA A 17 -0.96 -5.43 -12.96
CA ALA A 17 -1.08 -6.83 -13.40
C ALA A 17 -2.49 -7.42 -13.17
N ASN A 18 -3.27 -6.84 -12.27
CA ASN A 18 -4.63 -7.25 -11.93
C ASN A 18 -5.38 -6.09 -11.26
N ARG A 19 -6.69 -6.21 -11.08
CA ARG A 19 -7.56 -5.17 -10.53
C ARG A 19 -7.78 -5.30 -9.01
N PHE A 20 -6.96 -6.10 -8.31
CA PHE A 20 -6.95 -6.14 -6.85
C PHE A 20 -6.02 -5.07 -6.31
N VAL A 21 -6.60 -4.11 -5.58
CA VAL A 21 -5.86 -3.04 -4.92
C VAL A 21 -5.87 -3.29 -3.42
N MET A 22 -4.71 -3.20 -2.79
CA MET A 22 -4.63 -3.12 -1.34
C MET A 22 -4.96 -1.69 -0.92
N ALA A 23 -6.04 -1.55 -0.15
CA ALA A 23 -6.46 -0.27 0.42
C ALA A 23 -5.40 0.31 1.39
N GLN A 24 -5.49 1.62 1.62
CA GLN A 24 -4.73 2.30 2.66
C GLN A 24 -5.14 1.77 4.04
N LEU A 25 -4.17 1.26 4.81
CA LEU A 25 -4.39 0.68 6.12
C LEU A 25 -3.31 1.15 7.10
N THR A 26 -3.63 2.13 7.96
CA THR A 26 -2.74 2.57 9.04
C THR A 26 -2.46 1.42 10.02
N ARG A 27 -1.19 1.16 10.32
CA ARG A 27 -0.78 0.01 11.15
C ARG A 27 -0.19 0.37 12.50
N ASN A 28 0.25 1.61 12.70
CA ASN A 28 1.01 2.09 13.86
C ASN A 28 2.20 1.19 14.21
N ARG A 29 3.09 0.97 13.24
CA ARG A 29 4.27 0.08 13.37
C ARG A 29 5.60 0.77 13.06
N ALA A 30 5.63 2.10 13.10
CA ALA A 30 6.80 2.92 12.80
C ALA A 30 7.23 3.71 14.07
N PRO A 31 7.94 3.07 15.03
CA PRO A 31 8.20 3.68 16.34
C PRO A 31 8.92 5.04 16.28
N ASP A 32 9.76 5.26 15.27
CA ASP A 32 10.48 6.52 15.04
C ASP A 32 9.99 7.27 13.79
N LEU A 33 8.73 7.05 13.39
CA LEU A 33 8.15 7.56 12.13
C LEU A 33 8.89 7.08 10.86
N ALA A 34 9.73 6.06 11.02
CA ALA A 34 10.49 5.43 9.95
C ALA A 34 10.00 3.99 9.72
N PRO A 35 9.80 3.58 8.46
CA PRO A 35 9.57 2.17 8.13
C PRO A 35 10.71 1.28 8.62
N THR A 36 10.37 0.07 9.09
CA THR A 36 11.34 -0.92 9.56
C THR A 36 11.39 -2.13 8.62
N ASP A 37 12.29 -3.09 8.89
CA ASP A 37 12.33 -4.36 8.16
C ASP A 37 11.01 -5.12 8.19
N LEU A 38 10.22 -4.97 9.27
CA LEU A 38 8.88 -5.53 9.37
C LEU A 38 7.92 -4.89 8.36
N THR A 39 8.02 -3.57 8.15
CA THR A 39 7.23 -2.85 7.13
C THR A 39 7.58 -3.36 5.73
N VAL A 40 8.87 -3.57 5.44
CA VAL A 40 9.34 -4.14 4.17
C VAL A 40 8.76 -5.55 3.96
N GLN A 41 8.88 -6.42 4.97
CA GLN A 41 8.33 -7.78 4.90
C GLN A 41 6.81 -7.76 4.67
N TYR A 42 6.10 -6.87 5.37
CA TYR A 42 4.65 -6.72 5.30
C TYR A 42 4.15 -6.39 3.87
N TYR A 43 4.81 -5.45 3.20
CA TYR A 43 4.44 -5.07 1.82
C TYR A 43 4.93 -6.10 0.80
N ARG A 44 6.11 -6.72 0.98
CA ARG A 44 6.57 -7.82 0.12
C ARG A 44 5.58 -8.98 0.06
N GLN A 45 4.99 -9.36 1.20
CA GLN A 45 3.96 -10.40 1.27
C GLN A 45 2.70 -10.10 0.44
N ARG A 46 2.47 -8.84 0.07
CA ARG A 46 1.27 -8.36 -0.65
C ARG A 46 1.58 -7.82 -2.03
N ALA A 47 2.82 -7.95 -2.50
CA ALA A 47 3.28 -7.41 -3.79
C ALA A 47 2.58 -8.02 -5.02
N THR A 48 1.71 -9.03 -4.83
CA THR A 48 0.87 -9.61 -5.88
C THR A 48 -0.39 -8.79 -6.16
N ALA A 49 -0.77 -7.85 -5.28
CA ALA A 49 -1.80 -6.87 -5.58
C ALA A 49 -1.35 -6.02 -6.77
N GLY A 50 -2.27 -5.70 -7.69
CA GLY A 50 -1.98 -4.86 -8.84
C GLY A 50 -1.48 -3.47 -8.44
N LEU A 51 -1.99 -2.94 -7.33
CA LEU A 51 -1.51 -1.73 -6.69
C LEU A 51 -1.61 -1.86 -5.17
N ILE A 52 -0.61 -1.35 -4.46
CA ILE A 52 -0.66 -1.13 -3.00
C ILE A 52 -0.72 0.37 -2.75
N ILE A 53 -1.74 0.80 -2.02
CA ILE A 53 -1.77 2.13 -1.41
C ILE A 53 -1.20 1.95 0.00
N SER A 54 -0.10 2.64 0.30
CA SER A 54 0.59 2.52 1.59
C SER A 54 -0.30 2.98 2.75
N GLU A 55 0.14 2.71 3.98
CA GLU A 55 -0.41 3.34 5.17
C GLU A 55 -0.35 4.87 5.13
N GLY A 56 -1.21 5.52 5.94
CA GLY A 56 -1.17 6.97 6.12
C GLY A 56 0.20 7.40 6.63
N THR A 57 0.93 8.13 5.80
CA THR A 57 2.27 8.63 6.10
C THR A 57 2.20 10.12 6.36
N GLN A 58 2.72 10.56 7.50
CA GLN A 58 2.60 11.95 7.94
C GLN A 58 3.47 12.86 7.08
N ILE A 59 2.89 13.94 6.56
CA ILE A 59 3.62 14.92 5.73
C ILE A 59 4.37 15.97 6.56
N SER A 60 4.01 16.12 7.83
CA SER A 60 4.62 17.07 8.77
C SER A 60 4.35 16.65 10.22
N PRO A 61 5.15 17.11 11.19
CA PRO A 61 4.90 16.86 12.61
C PRO A 61 3.56 17.41 13.10
N MET A 62 3.08 18.52 12.50
CA MET A 62 1.80 19.12 12.86
C MET A 62 0.60 18.25 12.47
N GLY A 63 0.72 17.47 11.39
CA GLY A 63 -0.33 16.58 10.90
C GLY A 63 -0.39 15.22 11.60
N GLN A 64 0.55 14.93 12.51
CA GLN A 64 0.70 13.61 13.11
C GLN A 64 -0.38 13.33 14.17
N GLY A 65 -1.35 12.49 13.82
CA GLY A 65 -2.38 11.98 14.76
C GLY A 65 -2.09 10.59 15.33
N TYR A 66 -1.15 9.86 14.74
CA TYR A 66 -0.75 8.51 15.12
C TYR A 66 0.78 8.36 15.05
N ALA A 67 1.30 7.38 15.79
CA ALA A 67 2.72 6.99 15.76
C ALA A 67 2.97 5.95 14.66
#